data_AF-A0A1C5RH66-F1
#
_entry.id   AF-A0A1C5RH66-F1
#
_cell.length_a   1.000
_cell.length_b   1.000
_cell.length_c   1.000
_cell.angle_alpha   90.00
_cell.angle_beta   90.00
_cell.angle_gamma   90.00
#
_symmetry.space_group_name_H-M   'P 1'
#
loop_
_entity.id
_entity.type
_entity.pdbx_description
1 polymer ?
#
loop_
_entity_poly.entity_id
_entity_poly.type
_entity_poly.pdbx_seq_one_letter_code
_entity_poly.pdbx_strand_id
1 'polypeptide(L)'
;MGDLKYLLPILVAVVLVWITYLIINFVATIIKTKKKDDTMVCGVNMQGKVFYGVLIVIYLVMFVYCVYFMITHLLSGDVDSVYLPLNILTIYSFVFYLMIQWIIYFGHRQVLIGRVLFDYRKIKRVTYPKKTKLRFTYGQKTLETYIRFIDDSILKKSLQRTR
;
A
#
# COMPACT_ATOMS: atom_id res chain seq x y z
N MET A 1 -14.95 22.68 26.25
CA MET A 1 -15.37 21.68 25.24
C MET A 1 -15.41 22.22 23.80
N GLY A 2 -15.32 23.54 23.56
CA GLY A 2 -15.31 24.12 22.20
C GLY A 2 -14.04 23.85 21.40
N ASP A 3 -12.85 23.97 22.01
CA ASP A 3 -11.58 23.84 21.28
C ASP A 3 -11.30 22.41 20.79
N LEU A 4 -11.78 21.39 21.50
CA LEU A 4 -11.59 19.99 21.12
C LEU A 4 -12.32 19.63 19.81
N LYS A 5 -13.46 20.29 19.54
CA LYS A 5 -14.24 20.08 18.32
C LYS A 5 -13.49 20.51 17.05
N TYR A 6 -12.66 21.54 17.15
CA TYR A 6 -11.87 22.04 16.02
C TYR A 6 -10.50 21.38 15.91
N LEU A 7 -9.98 20.82 17.01
CA LEU A 7 -8.67 20.17 17.04
C LEU A 7 -8.69 18.77 16.42
N LEU A 8 -9.78 18.01 16.62
CA LEU A 8 -9.94 16.65 16.07
C LEU A 8 -9.91 16.60 14.52
N PRO A 9 -10.63 17.46 13.79
CA PRO A 9 -10.62 17.48 12.33
C PRO A 9 -9.27 17.88 11.74
N ILE A 10 -8.57 18.82 12.39
CA ILE A 10 -7.22 19.23 11.99
C ILE A 10 -6.26 18.04 12.13
N LEU A 11 -6.34 17.31 13.24
CA LEU A 11 -5.53 16.12 13.45
C LEU A 11 -5.82 15.05 12.39
N VAL A 12 -7.10 14.81 12.07
CA VAL A 12 -7.50 13.88 11.00
C VAL A 12 -6.96 14.32 9.64
N ALA A 13 -7.06 15.61 9.31
CA ALA A 13 -6.51 16.16 8.08
C ALA A 13 -4.98 15.96 7.99
N VAL A 14 -4.25 16.19 9.10
CA VAL A 14 -2.80 15.95 9.16
C VAL A 14 -2.48 14.47 8.94
N VAL A 15 -3.26 13.56 9.55
CA VAL A 15 -3.12 12.11 9.34
C VAL A 15 -3.39 11.73 7.89
N LEU A 16 -4.41 12.32 7.25
CA LEU A 16 -4.72 12.09 5.85
C LEU A 16 -3.56 12.54 4.94
N VAL A 17 -3.00 13.73 5.15
CA VAL A 17 -1.83 14.23 4.39
C VAL A 17 -0.64 13.29 4.57
N TRP A 18 -0.38 12.84 5.80
CA TRP A 18 0.68 11.89 6.09
C TRP A 18 0.49 10.55 5.35
N ILE A 19 -0.72 9.98 5.39
CA ILE A 19 -1.03 8.73 4.68
C ILE A 19 -0.89 8.92 3.16
N THR A 20 -1.36 10.05 2.64
CA THR A 20 -1.25 10.37 1.22
C THR A 20 0.22 10.45 0.79
N TYR A 21 1.07 11.08 1.60
CA TYR A 21 2.52 11.09 1.40
C TYR A 21 3.10 9.66 1.37
N LEU A 22 2.68 8.78 2.29
CA LEU A 22 3.14 7.39 2.29
C LEU A 22 2.73 6.63 1.02
N ILE A 23 1.51 6.85 0.51
CA ILE A 23 1.03 6.26 -0.74
C ILE A 23 1.85 6.76 -1.93
N ILE A 24 2.08 8.08 -2.04
CA ILE A 24 2.89 8.66 -3.13
C ILE A 24 4.32 8.11 -3.07
N ASN A 25 4.91 8.06 -1.89
CA ASN A 25 6.27 7.56 -1.70
C ASN A 25 6.37 6.06 -2.02
N PHE A 26 5.33 5.29 -1.73
CA PHE A 26 5.22 3.89 -2.15
C PHE A 26 5.27 3.76 -3.68
N VAL A 27 4.43 4.51 -4.39
CA VAL A 27 4.37 4.50 -5.86
C VAL A 27 5.69 4.98 -6.46
N ALA A 28 6.27 6.06 -5.94
CA ALA A 28 7.57 6.56 -6.35
C ALA A 28 8.69 5.52 -6.17
N THR A 29 8.64 4.75 -5.07
CA THR A 29 9.60 3.66 -4.83
C THR A 29 9.46 2.55 -5.87
N ILE A 30 8.24 2.16 -6.24
CA ILE A 30 8.01 1.18 -7.32
C ILE A 30 8.56 1.69 -8.64
N ILE A 31 8.22 2.92 -9.03
CA ILE A 31 8.67 3.51 -10.29
C ILE A 31 10.20 3.60 -10.34
N LYS A 32 10.83 4.09 -9.26
CA LYS A 32 12.29 4.19 -9.16
C LYS A 32 12.96 2.83 -9.24
N THR A 33 12.40 1.84 -8.56
CA THR A 33 12.92 0.45 -8.58
C THR A 33 12.77 -0.15 -9.98
N LYS A 34 11.61 0.01 -10.62
CA LYS A 34 11.35 -0.48 -11.97
C LYS A 34 12.25 0.18 -13.02
N LYS A 35 12.53 1.48 -12.88
CA LYS A 35 13.48 2.20 -13.74
C LYS A 35 14.94 1.76 -13.54
N LYS A 36 15.28 1.26 -12.35
CA LYS A 36 16.63 0.75 -12.03
C LYS A 36 16.81 -0.71 -12.48
N ASP A 37 15.75 -1.49 -12.46
CA ASP A 37 15.72 -2.90 -12.85
C ASP A 37 14.48 -3.17 -13.71
N ASP A 38 14.67 -3.15 -15.03
CA ASP A 38 13.61 -3.41 -16.02
C ASP A 38 13.07 -4.85 -15.93
N THR A 39 13.75 -5.74 -15.22
CA THR A 39 13.29 -7.13 -15.01
C THR A 39 12.25 -7.27 -13.90
N MET A 40 11.89 -6.17 -13.23
CA MET A 40 10.91 -6.17 -12.13
C MET A 40 9.49 -6.45 -12.62
N VAL A 41 8.98 -7.64 -12.28
CA VAL A 41 7.62 -8.08 -12.60
C VAL A 41 6.76 -8.02 -11.33
N CYS A 42 5.53 -7.54 -11.47
CA CYS A 42 4.54 -7.58 -10.39
C CYS A 42 4.19 -9.04 -10.07
N GLY A 43 4.42 -9.47 -8.84
CA GLY A 43 4.17 -10.84 -8.37
C GLY A 43 2.71 -11.15 -8.08
N VAL A 44 1.81 -10.20 -8.32
CA VAL A 44 0.37 -10.36 -8.08
C VAL A 44 -0.26 -11.11 -9.24
N ASN A 45 -1.10 -12.11 -8.93
CA ASN A 45 -1.87 -12.88 -9.89
C ASN A 45 -2.91 -12.00 -10.62
N MET A 46 -3.44 -12.44 -11.77
CA MET A 46 -4.43 -11.71 -12.57
C MET A 46 -5.64 -11.25 -11.74
N GLN A 47 -6.19 -12.13 -10.88
CA GLN A 47 -7.27 -11.78 -9.97
C GLN A 47 -6.89 -10.65 -8.99
N GLY A 48 -5.67 -10.70 -8.45
CA GLY A 48 -5.17 -9.65 -7.57
C GLY A 48 -4.96 -8.32 -8.29
N LYS A 49 -4.48 -8.34 -9.55
CA LYS A 49 -4.34 -7.12 -10.37
C LYS A 49 -5.68 -6.44 -10.58
N VAL A 50 -6.73 -7.21 -10.88
CA VAL A 50 -8.10 -6.69 -10.98
C VAL A 50 -8.58 -6.13 -9.64
N PHE A 51 -8.38 -6.87 -8.55
CA PHE A 51 -8.75 -6.42 -7.20
C PHE A 51 -8.09 -5.09 -6.81
N TYR A 52 -6.78 -4.97 -6.96
CA TYR A 52 -6.05 -3.73 -6.68
C TYR A 52 -6.43 -2.61 -7.65
N GLY A 53 -6.70 -2.93 -8.92
CA GLY A 53 -7.18 -1.95 -9.90
C GLY A 53 -8.53 -1.34 -9.47
N VAL A 54 -9.50 -2.17 -9.11
CA VAL A 54 -10.82 -1.72 -8.61
C VAL A 54 -10.67 -0.90 -7.32
N LEU A 55 -9.81 -1.36 -6.40
CA LEU A 55 -9.53 -0.65 -5.15
C LEU A 55 -8.96 0.76 -5.39
N ILE A 56 -8.09 0.94 -6.40
CA ILE A 56 -7.57 2.25 -6.82
C ILE A 56 -8.69 3.13 -7.40
N VAL A 57 -9.55 2.57 -8.26
CA VAL A 57 -10.66 3.33 -8.85
C VAL A 57 -11.62 3.84 -7.77
N ILE A 58 -12.00 2.98 -6.82
CA ILE A 58 -12.87 3.36 -5.69
C ILE A 58 -12.20 4.46 -4.85
N TYR A 59 -10.89 4.37 -4.61
CA TYR A 59 -10.13 5.39 -3.89
C TYR A 59 -10.23 6.76 -4.57
N LEU A 60 -10.04 6.82 -5.90
CA LEU A 60 -10.12 8.07 -6.66
C LEU A 60 -11.53 8.66 -6.66
N VAL A 61 -12.57 7.83 -6.83
CA VAL A 61 -13.97 8.28 -6.78
C VAL A 61 -14.30 8.88 -5.41
N MET A 62 -13.92 8.18 -4.32
CA MET A 62 -14.11 8.67 -2.95
C MET A 62 -13.35 9.97 -2.69
N PHE A 63 -12.13 10.11 -3.21
CA PHE A 63 -11.33 11.33 -3.09
C PHE A 63 -12.02 12.52 -3.78
N VAL A 64 -12.46 12.35 -5.03
CA VAL A 64 -13.18 13.41 -5.77
C VAL A 64 -14.48 13.78 -5.07
N TYR A 65 -15.26 12.80 -4.60
CA TYR A 65 -16.48 13.04 -3.87
C TYR A 65 -16.24 13.82 -2.56
N CYS A 66 -15.19 13.46 -1.83
CA CYS A 66 -14.80 14.18 -0.61
C CYS A 66 -14.45 15.64 -0.92
N VAL A 67 -13.66 15.91 -1.97
CA VAL A 67 -13.31 17.29 -2.38
C VAL A 67 -14.56 18.08 -2.77
N TYR A 68 -15.44 17.50 -3.56
CA TYR A 68 -16.72 18.12 -3.95
C TYR A 68 -17.55 18.49 -2.71
N PHE A 69 -17.74 17.55 -1.79
CA PHE A 69 -18.55 17.75 -0.58
C PHE A 69 -17.93 18.80 0.36
N MET A 70 -16.59 18.84 0.48
CA MET A 70 -15.92 19.89 1.25
C MET A 70 -16.21 21.29 0.66
N ILE A 71 -16.16 21.44 -0.66
CA ILE A 71 -16.42 22.73 -1.33
C ILE A 71 -17.87 23.16 -1.15
N THR A 72 -18.84 22.27 -1.34
CA THR A 72 -20.28 22.61 -1.25
C THR A 72 -20.68 23.03 0.17
N HIS A 73 -20.17 22.33 1.19
CA HIS A 73 -20.47 22.66 2.59
C HIS A 73 -19.72 23.90 3.08
N LEU A 74 -18.50 24.15 2.58
CA LEU A 74 -17.78 25.40 2.84
C LEU A 74 -18.54 26.62 2.28
N LEU A 75 -19.08 26.52 1.06
CA LEU A 75 -19.91 27.57 0.46
C LEU A 75 -21.25 27.78 1.19
N SER A 76 -21.75 26.73 1.84
CA SER A 76 -23.00 26.78 2.61
C SER A 76 -22.80 27.25 4.07
N GLY A 77 -21.56 27.47 4.50
CA GLY A 77 -21.21 27.88 5.86
C GLY A 77 -21.36 26.78 6.92
N ASP A 78 -21.67 25.55 6.52
CA ASP A 78 -21.87 24.40 7.40
C ASP A 78 -20.59 23.57 7.53
N VAL A 79 -19.72 24.02 8.42
CA VAL A 79 -18.39 23.42 8.63
C VAL A 79 -18.48 22.06 9.34
N ASP A 80 -19.56 21.79 10.08
CA ASP A 80 -19.69 20.58 10.88
C ASP A 80 -19.95 19.33 10.03
N SER A 81 -20.67 19.48 8.92
CA SER A 81 -20.92 18.39 7.96
C SER A 81 -19.67 17.95 7.19
N VAL A 82 -18.60 18.75 7.19
CA VAL A 82 -17.33 18.44 6.51
C VAL A 82 -16.55 17.31 7.22
N TYR A 83 -16.80 17.09 8.51
CA TYR A 83 -16.02 16.12 9.30
C TYR A 83 -16.28 14.67 8.90
N LEU A 84 -17.52 14.34 8.54
CA LEU A 84 -17.92 12.97 8.20
C LEU A 84 -17.21 12.44 6.95
N PRO A 85 -17.21 13.14 5.79
CA PRO A 85 -16.48 12.68 4.60
C PRO A 85 -14.96 12.66 4.82
N LEU A 86 -14.42 13.62 5.58
CA LEU A 86 -12.98 13.68 5.89
C LEU A 86 -12.52 12.45 6.70
N ASN A 87 -13.31 12.07 7.72
CA ASN A 87 -13.02 10.90 8.55
C ASN A 87 -13.10 9.61 7.72
N ILE A 88 -14.15 9.46 6.91
CA ILE A 88 -14.34 8.28 6.04
C ILE A 88 -13.16 8.15 5.07
N LEU A 89 -12.76 9.25 4.42
CA LEU A 89 -11.63 9.25 3.49
C LEU A 89 -10.32 8.88 4.18
N THR A 90 -10.10 9.36 5.41
CA THR A 90 -8.87 9.08 6.17
C THR A 90 -8.76 7.61 6.54
N ILE A 91 -9.85 7.02 7.06
CA ILE A 91 -9.90 5.59 7.38
C ILE A 91 -9.71 4.76 6.12
N TYR A 92 -10.39 5.12 5.03
CA TYR A 92 -10.27 4.41 3.76
C TYR A 92 -8.84 4.49 3.20
N SER A 93 -8.22 5.68 3.24
CA SER A 93 -6.82 5.90 2.83
C SER A 93 -5.86 5.05 3.65
N PHE A 94 -6.10 4.92 4.96
CA PHE A 94 -5.28 4.08 5.83
C PHE A 94 -5.37 2.60 5.45
N VAL A 95 -6.58 2.08 5.29
CA VAL A 95 -6.81 0.68 4.89
C VAL A 95 -6.23 0.41 3.50
N PHE A 96 -6.43 1.34 2.57
CA PHE A 96 -5.88 1.29 1.22
C PHE A 96 -4.34 1.19 1.23
N TYR A 97 -3.68 2.03 2.04
CA TYR A 97 -2.23 1.99 2.20
C TYR A 97 -1.75 0.63 2.74
N LEU A 98 -2.41 0.09 3.78
CA LEU A 98 -2.07 -1.23 4.33
C LEU A 98 -2.22 -2.35 3.30
N MET A 99 -3.28 -2.31 2.47
CA MET A 99 -3.52 -3.31 1.44
C MET A 99 -2.48 -3.29 0.32
N ILE A 100 -2.08 -2.09 -0.10
CA ILE A 100 -1.08 -1.89 -1.17
C ILE A 100 0.33 -2.27 -0.71
N GLN A 101 0.65 -2.10 0.58
CA GLN A 101 1.94 -2.50 1.13
C GLN A 101 2.24 -4.00 0.98
N TRP A 102 1.21 -4.83 0.77
CA TRP A 102 1.34 -6.27 0.59
C TRP A 102 1.72 -6.67 -0.84
N ILE A 103 1.76 -5.72 -1.78
CA ILE A 103 2.19 -5.97 -3.16
C ILE A 103 3.69 -6.25 -3.17
N ILE A 104 4.08 -7.33 -3.87
CA ILE A 104 5.47 -7.74 -4.04
C ILE A 104 5.84 -7.68 -5.53
N TYR A 105 7.00 -7.11 -5.82
CA TYR A 105 7.61 -7.15 -7.14
C TYR A 105 8.87 -8.02 -7.11
N PHE A 106 9.00 -8.88 -8.10
CA PHE A 106 10.12 -9.80 -8.25
C PHE A 106 10.97 -9.35 -9.45
N GLY A 107 12.20 -8.93 -9.21
CA GLY A 107 13.23 -8.75 -10.23
C GLY A 107 14.15 -9.96 -10.31
N HIS A 108 15.19 -9.88 -11.15
CA HIS A 108 16.16 -10.97 -11.30
C HIS A 108 17.16 -11.05 -10.14
N ARG A 109 17.58 -9.91 -9.59
CA ARG A 109 18.57 -9.84 -8.50
C ARG A 109 17.97 -9.38 -7.17
N GLN A 110 16.80 -8.74 -7.21
CA GLN A 110 16.20 -8.12 -6.05
C GLN A 110 14.68 -8.37 -6.00
N VAL A 111 14.11 -8.39 -4.80
CA VAL A 111 12.67 -8.41 -4.52
C VAL A 111 12.31 -7.10 -3.85
N LEU A 112 11.27 -6.43 -4.33
CA LEU A 112 10.67 -5.31 -3.63
C LEU A 112 9.41 -5.81 -2.91
N ILE A 113 9.46 -5.83 -1.58
CA ILE A 113 8.31 -6.18 -0.74
C ILE A 113 7.77 -4.88 -0.15
N GLY A 114 6.60 -4.46 -0.61
CA GLY A 114 6.06 -3.15 -0.31
C GLY A 114 7.00 -2.03 -0.74
N ARG A 115 7.70 -1.40 0.21
CA ARG A 115 8.67 -0.32 -0.03
C ARG A 115 10.13 -0.73 0.15
N VAL A 116 10.40 -1.94 0.63
CA VAL A 116 11.75 -2.36 1.00
C VAL A 116 12.31 -3.30 -0.04
N LEU A 117 13.49 -2.94 -0.55
CA LEU A 117 14.22 -3.71 -1.54
C LEU A 117 15.14 -4.72 -0.84
N PHE A 118 14.97 -6.00 -1.14
CA PHE A 118 15.75 -7.10 -0.63
C PHE A 118 16.57 -7.73 -1.75
N ASP A 119 17.83 -8.04 -1.47
CA ASP A 119 18.69 -8.79 -2.38
C ASP A 119 18.51 -10.30 -2.13
N TYR A 120 18.24 -11.07 -3.18
CA TYR A 120 18.03 -12.52 -3.05
C TYR A 120 19.23 -13.23 -2.41
N ARG A 121 20.46 -12.77 -2.68
CA ARG A 121 21.70 -13.42 -2.18
C ARG A 121 21.79 -13.45 -0.66
N LYS A 122 21.09 -12.53 0.01
CA LYS A 122 21.09 -12.39 1.47
C LYS A 122 19.94 -13.14 2.13
N ILE A 123 19.04 -13.75 1.35
CA ILE A 123 17.92 -14.56 1.82
C ILE A 123 18.42 -16.00 2.01
N LYS A 124 18.41 -16.50 3.26
CA LYS A 124 18.96 -17.83 3.58
C LYS A 124 17.92 -18.93 3.69
N ARG A 125 16.78 -18.63 4.32
CA ARG A 125 15.70 -19.61 4.58
C ARG A 125 14.38 -18.97 4.25
N VAL A 126 13.57 -19.70 3.50
CA VAL A 126 12.20 -19.31 3.13
C VAL A 126 11.28 -20.42 3.59
N THR A 127 10.31 -20.08 4.45
CA THR A 127 9.32 -21.00 4.97
C THR A 127 7.92 -20.45 4.76
N TYR A 128 6.96 -21.36 4.59
CA TYR A 128 5.55 -21.04 4.38
C TYR A 128 4.76 -21.48 5.60
N PRO A 129 4.71 -20.68 6.68
CA PRO A 129 4.00 -21.06 7.90
C PRO A 129 2.49 -21.21 7.67
N LYS A 130 1.92 -20.50 6.69
CA LYS A 130 0.53 -20.63 6.24
C LYS A 130 0.48 -20.42 4.73
N LYS A 131 -0.57 -20.92 4.06
CA LYS A 131 -0.78 -20.73 2.61
C LYS A 131 -0.72 -19.26 2.15
N THR A 132 -1.02 -18.32 3.04
CA THR A 132 -1.05 -16.87 2.76
C THR A 132 0.10 -16.08 3.39
N LYS A 133 1.10 -16.76 3.98
CA LYS A 133 2.25 -16.11 4.63
C LYS A 133 3.57 -16.67 4.12
N LEU A 134 4.50 -15.77 3.84
CA LEU A 134 5.89 -16.08 3.51
C LEU A 134 6.76 -15.55 4.65
N ARG A 135 7.55 -16.44 5.27
CA ARG A 135 8.56 -16.06 6.25
C ARG A 135 9.92 -16.28 5.64
N PHE A 136 10.79 -15.27 5.69
CA PHE A 136 12.16 -15.39 5.20
C PHE A 136 13.16 -14.79 6.17
N THR A 137 14.34 -15.41 6.27
CA THR A 137 15.45 -14.89 7.06
C THR A 137 16.37 -14.07 6.17
N TYR A 138 16.50 -12.78 6.51
CA TYR A 138 17.40 -11.85 5.85
C TYR A 138 18.49 -11.40 6.84
N GLY A 139 19.72 -11.83 6.60
CA GLY A 139 20.81 -11.64 7.58
C GLY A 139 20.52 -12.37 8.90
N GLN A 140 20.34 -11.62 9.99
CA GLN A 140 19.98 -12.14 11.33
C GLN A 140 18.50 -11.94 11.70
N LYS A 141 17.69 -11.29 10.86
CA LYS A 141 16.28 -11.01 11.15
C LYS A 141 15.35 -11.94 10.37
N THR A 142 14.32 -12.46 11.05
CA THR A 142 13.21 -13.18 10.43
C THR A 142 12.10 -12.18 10.09
N LEU A 143 11.73 -12.13 8.82
CA LEU A 143 10.67 -11.25 8.31
C LEU A 143 9.49 -12.10 7.85
N GLU A 144 8.28 -11.62 8.14
CA GLU A 144 7.04 -12.19 7.64
C GLU A 144 6.37 -11.20 6.72
N THR A 145 5.97 -11.68 5.54
CA THR A 145 5.11 -10.95 4.63
C THR A 145 3.88 -11.78 4.28
N TYR A 146 2.77 -11.10 4.06
CA TYR A 146 1.57 -11.73 3.55
C TYR A 146 1.67 -11.84 2.03
N ILE A 147 1.32 -13.01 1.50
CA ILE A 147 1.38 -13.32 0.06
C ILE A 147 -0.03 -13.43 -0.54
N ARG A 148 -0.98 -12.65 -0.01
CA ARG A 148 -2.37 -12.67 -0.49
C ARG A 148 -2.41 -12.19 -1.94
N PHE A 149 -2.97 -13.01 -2.82
CA PHE A 149 -3.04 -12.78 -4.28
C PHE A 149 -1.70 -12.82 -5.04
N ILE A 150 -0.64 -13.40 -4.46
CA ILE A 150 0.59 -13.65 -5.19
C ILE A 150 0.43 -14.85 -6.12
N ASP A 151 1.04 -14.77 -7.29
CA ASP A 151 1.14 -15.91 -8.21
C ASP A 151 2.20 -16.89 -7.71
N ASP A 152 1.75 -18.07 -7.29
CA ASP A 152 2.61 -19.15 -6.79
C ASP A 152 3.67 -19.59 -7.80
N SER A 153 3.39 -19.48 -9.11
CA SER A 153 4.33 -19.85 -10.16
C SER A 153 5.50 -18.86 -10.25
N ILE A 154 5.20 -17.55 -10.18
CA ILE A 154 6.20 -16.47 -10.19
C ILE A 154 7.03 -16.54 -8.91
N LEU A 155 6.37 -16.75 -7.76
CA LEU A 155 7.02 -16.86 -6.46
C LEU A 155 7.98 -18.06 -6.40
N LYS A 156 7.56 -19.25 -6.85
CA LYS A 156 8.43 -20.43 -6.87
C LYS A 156 9.59 -20.25 -7.84
N LYS A 157 9.34 -19.69 -9.03
CA LYS A 157 10.37 -19.44 -10.05
C LYS A 157 11.41 -18.43 -9.58
N SER A 158 11.00 -17.37 -8.88
CA SER A 158 11.92 -16.36 -8.36
C SER A 158 12.79 -16.89 -7.22
N LEU A 159 12.21 -17.70 -6.34
CA LEU A 159 12.94 -18.32 -5.22
C LEU A 159 13.86 -19.45 -5.68
N GLN A 160 13.47 -20.26 -6.65
CA GLN A 160 14.32 -21.32 -7.20
C GLN A 160 15.58 -20.78 -7.88
N ARG A 161 15.51 -19.61 -8.55
CA ARG A 161 16.68 -18.94 -9.13
C ARG A 161 17.74 -18.50 -8.12
N THR A 162 17.39 -18.48 -6.84
CA THR A 162 18.29 -18.07 -5.75
C THR A 162 19.16 -19.22 -5.26
N ARG A 163 18.80 -20.46 -5.60
CA ARG A 163 19.48 -21.69 -5.17
C ARG A 163 20.35 -22.22 -6.30
#